data_AF-A0A7C1AZW9-F1
#
_entry.id   AF-A0A7C1AZW9-F1
#
_cell.length_a   1.000
_cell.length_b   1.000
_cell.length_c   1.000
_cell.angle_alpha   90.00
_cell.angle_beta   90.00
_cell.angle_gamma   90.00
#
_symmetry.space_group_name_H-M   'P 1'
#
loop_
_entity.id
_entity.type
_entity.pdbx_description
1 polymer ?
#
loop_
_entity_poly.entity_id
_entity_poly.type
_entity_poly.pdbx_seq_one_letter_code
_entity_poly.pdbx_strand_id
1 'polypeptide(L)'
;MGTGDHVAKKKDKIKRKKDKKAKLQKKLERKKLQRSFLYQKRKSIYSGLIVFILILCCFLLYNYHEVKKDWENTVGLGDTIKINYIGVYENGHIFYSTIVDENATWDTKLDDSHRYNPLEYKVGYIYDRGIEKAIQRADKNFLGRKTGDVVIFYIRSEDAFISTNPAPYYELPEIISFDRVESTDLNASIPVSQFNQIFSGKKEGDMINTLFGKAVITKIDEKNVHIEFVSKEGDEISSKYGKAVVEKIDREKNKIYIKHDPKIGKTIISNIYGQYLPVEIEDVTEDKVKLRILKYIKMKAKIESITKYEKEWKVEEGDQVLVDYVGKLENGEVFDTTYKEIAEDNSTKKADSFKKKYKYEPLKIDSVNYAQIEYLKAFEEALIGMHIGDKKTIKLTPEEAYGMYKEEKIKHIKIKDEVPVKETIMKERIIPQKEFKDKYGDPMIGKEIDTEYGKAEVLEITSGGDVKIKQKDVKKEIVLKYFKAKLIDEDDKSFTIERIFQEKLNTKNGSASVKEENGKFIIILDTKNLKVGDEMYTEYGKGRILEINEDEIVVDTNHPLAGKTLIFEVKILDIRKHINQ
;
A
#
# COMPACT_ATOMS: atom_id res chain seq x y z
N MET A 1 25.10 -118.92 43.64
CA MET A 1 25.36 -117.75 44.52
C MET A 1 26.10 -116.65 43.74
N GLY A 2 25.47 -115.49 43.56
CA GLY A 2 26.14 -114.21 43.85
C GLY A 2 27.04 -113.47 42.84
N THR A 3 27.11 -113.76 41.54
CA THR A 3 28.07 -113.03 40.63
C THR A 3 27.51 -112.52 39.29
N GLY A 4 26.34 -112.97 38.84
CA GLY A 4 25.75 -112.52 37.55
C GLY A 4 25.14 -111.11 37.59
N ASP A 5 24.60 -110.71 38.74
CA ASP A 5 23.76 -109.50 38.85
C ASP A 5 24.57 -108.19 38.89
N HIS A 6 25.82 -108.23 39.39
CA HIS A 6 26.69 -107.06 39.44
C HIS A 6 27.34 -106.72 38.10
N VAL A 7 27.65 -107.73 37.26
CA VAL A 7 28.22 -107.54 35.92
C VAL A 7 27.16 -107.04 34.93
N ALA A 8 25.92 -107.57 35.03
CA ALA A 8 24.78 -107.11 34.25
C ALA A 8 24.43 -105.64 34.55
N LYS A 9 24.34 -105.24 35.83
CA LYS A 9 24.07 -103.85 36.24
C LYS A 9 25.17 -102.86 35.79
N LYS A 10 26.44 -103.27 35.77
CA LYS A 10 27.57 -102.41 35.34
C LYS A 10 27.60 -102.23 33.81
N LYS A 11 27.36 -103.29 33.03
CA LYS A 11 27.23 -103.23 31.56
C LYS A 11 26.02 -102.38 31.14
N ASP A 12 24.88 -102.51 31.82
CA ASP A 12 23.68 -101.73 31.51
C ASP A 12 23.86 -100.24 31.85
N LYS A 13 24.58 -99.90 32.93
CA LYS A 13 24.92 -98.51 33.29
C LYS A 13 25.87 -97.84 32.28
N ILE A 14 26.82 -98.60 31.71
CA ILE A 14 27.74 -98.14 30.65
C ILE A 14 26.97 -97.95 29.33
N LYS A 15 26.09 -98.88 28.97
CA LYS A 15 25.23 -98.79 27.78
C LYS A 15 24.31 -97.57 27.87
N ARG A 16 23.62 -97.36 29.00
CA ARG A 16 22.79 -96.16 29.25
C ARG A 16 23.58 -94.85 29.22
N LYS A 17 24.85 -94.84 29.68
CA LYS A 17 25.73 -93.66 29.57
C LYS A 17 26.14 -93.38 28.12
N LYS A 18 26.48 -94.41 27.33
CA LYS A 18 26.76 -94.28 25.89
C LYS A 18 25.54 -93.79 25.13
N ASP A 19 24.36 -94.34 25.40
CA ASP A 19 23.10 -93.92 24.77
C ASP A 19 22.71 -92.49 25.15
N LYS A 20 22.90 -92.09 26.41
CA LYS A 20 22.73 -90.69 26.84
C LYS A 20 23.70 -89.76 26.11
N LYS A 21 24.98 -90.13 25.97
CA LYS A 21 25.99 -89.34 25.26
C LYS A 21 25.67 -89.22 23.77
N ALA A 22 25.26 -90.32 23.12
CA ALA A 22 24.83 -90.32 21.72
C ALA A 22 23.55 -89.49 21.49
N LYS A 23 22.57 -89.58 22.40
CA LYS A 23 21.37 -88.72 22.37
C LYS A 23 21.73 -87.24 22.57
N LEU A 24 22.66 -86.94 23.48
CA LEU A 24 23.12 -85.57 23.72
C LEU A 24 23.87 -85.01 22.50
N GLN A 25 24.70 -85.83 21.85
CA GLN A 25 25.44 -85.47 20.63
C GLN A 25 24.50 -85.21 19.45
N LYS A 26 23.51 -86.09 19.21
CA LYS A 26 22.43 -85.84 18.24
C LYS A 26 21.64 -84.57 18.56
N LYS A 27 21.36 -84.29 19.83
CA LYS A 27 20.68 -83.06 20.26
C LYS A 27 21.54 -81.81 20.01
N LEU A 28 22.85 -81.92 20.20
CA LEU A 28 23.81 -80.85 19.95
C LEU A 28 23.94 -80.56 18.44
N GLU A 29 24.00 -81.60 17.61
CA GLU A 29 24.03 -81.44 16.15
C GLU A 29 22.73 -80.85 15.61
N ARG A 30 21.57 -81.30 16.09
CA ARG A 30 20.28 -80.67 15.75
C ARG A 30 20.24 -79.19 16.12
N LYS A 31 20.78 -78.82 17.29
CA LYS A 31 20.91 -77.40 17.70
C LYS A 31 21.87 -76.62 16.81
N LYS A 32 23.01 -77.20 16.40
CA LYS A 32 23.96 -76.57 15.46
C LYS A 32 23.31 -76.35 14.09
N LEU A 33 22.59 -77.34 13.57
CA LEU A 33 21.87 -77.25 12.30
C LEU A 33 20.76 -76.20 12.34
N GLN A 34 19.97 -76.16 13.42
CA GLN A 34 18.94 -75.11 13.63
C GLN A 34 19.55 -73.71 13.71
N ARG A 35 20.69 -73.53 14.40
CA ARG A 35 21.39 -72.25 14.46
C ARG A 35 21.94 -71.82 13.10
N SER A 36 22.51 -72.76 12.33
CA SER A 36 22.98 -72.52 10.97
C SER A 36 21.84 -72.12 10.03
N PHE A 37 20.70 -72.80 10.12
CA PHE A 37 19.49 -72.47 9.35
C PHE A 37 18.93 -71.08 9.72
N LEU A 38 18.83 -70.77 11.02
CA LEU A 38 18.42 -69.46 11.50
C LEU A 38 19.38 -68.35 11.05
N TYR A 39 20.69 -68.63 11.03
CA TYR A 39 21.71 -67.70 10.54
C TYR A 39 21.57 -67.44 9.04
N GLN A 40 21.37 -68.48 8.21
CA GLN A 40 21.09 -68.32 6.78
C GLN A 40 19.79 -67.54 6.54
N LYS A 41 18.72 -67.84 7.27
CA LYS A 41 17.44 -67.13 7.15
C LYS A 41 17.58 -65.65 7.52
N ARG A 42 18.27 -65.33 8.61
CA ARG A 42 18.59 -63.94 8.99
C ARG A 42 19.45 -63.26 7.93
N LYS A 43 20.51 -63.92 7.43
CA LYS A 43 21.36 -63.38 6.37
C LYS A 43 20.56 -63.06 5.11
N SER A 44 19.63 -63.94 4.71
CA SER A 44 18.73 -63.74 3.58
C SER A 44 17.75 -62.57 3.79
N ILE A 45 17.19 -62.43 5.00
CA ILE A 45 16.33 -61.30 5.37
C ILE A 45 17.13 -59.98 5.35
N TYR A 46 18.33 -59.96 5.94
CA TYR A 46 19.19 -58.77 5.92
C TYR A 46 19.65 -58.41 4.52
N SER A 47 20.00 -59.39 3.67
CA SER A 47 20.32 -59.11 2.26
C SER A 47 19.11 -58.57 1.50
N GLY A 48 17.91 -59.10 1.73
CA GLY A 48 16.68 -58.58 1.15
C GLY A 48 16.37 -57.15 1.61
N LEU A 49 16.57 -56.85 2.90
CA LEU A 49 16.39 -55.52 3.46
C LEU A 49 17.41 -54.52 2.88
N ILE A 50 18.67 -54.91 2.72
CA ILE A 50 19.70 -54.06 2.09
C ILE A 50 19.33 -53.75 0.63
N VAL A 51 18.88 -54.76 -0.13
CA VAL A 51 18.42 -54.55 -1.51
C VAL A 51 17.20 -53.63 -1.56
N PHE A 52 16.25 -53.78 -0.64
CA PHE A 52 15.08 -52.90 -0.55
C PHE A 52 15.48 -51.45 -0.22
N ILE A 53 16.38 -51.24 0.74
CA ILE A 53 16.90 -49.91 1.08
C ILE A 53 17.62 -49.30 -0.12
N LEU A 54 18.44 -50.07 -0.84
CA LEU A 54 19.11 -49.58 -2.05
C LEU A 54 18.11 -49.18 -3.14
N ILE A 55 17.06 -49.97 -3.38
CA ILE A 55 16.00 -49.64 -4.33
C ILE A 55 15.27 -48.36 -3.91
N LEU A 56 14.93 -48.22 -2.62
CA LEU A 56 14.29 -47.01 -2.09
C LEU A 56 15.21 -45.79 -2.21
N CYS A 57 16.51 -45.92 -1.91
CA CYS A 57 17.49 -44.86 -2.09
C CYS A 57 17.65 -44.48 -3.57
N CYS A 58 17.71 -45.45 -4.48
CA CYS A 58 17.75 -45.17 -5.92
C CYS A 58 16.46 -44.48 -6.39
N PHE A 59 15.30 -44.88 -5.89
CA PHE A 59 14.03 -44.23 -6.19
C PHE A 59 14.00 -42.79 -5.64
N LEU A 60 14.43 -42.55 -4.40
CA LEU A 60 14.54 -41.21 -3.82
C LEU A 60 15.53 -40.33 -4.57
N LEU A 61 16.69 -40.86 -4.97
CA LEU A 61 17.70 -40.16 -5.77
C LEU A 61 17.17 -39.85 -7.18
N TYR A 62 16.46 -40.78 -7.81
CA TYR A 62 15.83 -40.56 -9.11
C TYR A 62 14.76 -39.45 -9.02
N ASN A 63 13.85 -39.52 -8.04
CA ASN A 63 12.85 -38.46 -7.83
C ASN A 63 13.50 -37.12 -7.48
N TYR A 64 14.52 -37.10 -6.62
CA TYR A 64 15.28 -35.89 -6.33
C TYR A 64 15.92 -35.32 -7.60
N HIS A 65 16.49 -36.16 -8.45
CA HIS A 65 17.10 -35.71 -9.70
C HIS A 65 16.06 -35.18 -10.69
N GLU A 66 14.91 -35.82 -10.85
CA GLU A 66 13.81 -35.35 -11.69
C GLU A 66 13.22 -34.03 -11.16
N VAL A 67 12.93 -33.93 -9.86
CA VAL A 67 12.43 -32.70 -9.23
C VAL A 67 13.45 -31.57 -9.33
N LYS A 68 14.73 -31.87 -9.10
CA LYS A 68 15.80 -30.89 -9.22
C LYS A 68 15.94 -30.40 -10.66
N LYS A 69 15.89 -31.32 -11.63
CA LYS A 69 15.93 -30.99 -13.06
C LYS A 69 14.73 -30.15 -13.47
N ASP A 70 13.54 -30.41 -12.95
CA ASP A 70 12.37 -29.60 -13.25
C ASP A 70 12.46 -28.21 -12.58
N TRP A 71 12.97 -28.13 -11.34
CA TRP A 71 13.23 -26.87 -10.63
C TRP A 71 14.31 -26.00 -11.29
N GLU A 72 15.44 -26.59 -11.70
CA GLU A 72 16.53 -25.89 -12.41
C GLU A 72 16.05 -25.27 -13.72
N ASN A 73 15.00 -25.84 -14.32
CA ASN A 73 14.46 -25.43 -15.61
C ASN A 73 13.17 -24.61 -15.53
N THR A 74 12.65 -24.32 -14.34
CA THR A 74 11.43 -23.52 -14.17
C THR A 74 11.70 -22.26 -13.38
N VAL A 75 10.98 -21.19 -13.72
CA VAL A 75 11.06 -19.91 -13.03
C VAL A 75 10.41 -20.02 -11.65
N GLY A 76 11.18 -19.71 -10.62
CA GLY A 76 10.73 -19.56 -9.23
C GLY A 76 10.77 -18.10 -8.78
N LEU A 77 10.31 -17.86 -7.55
CA LEU A 77 10.47 -16.57 -6.89
C LEU A 77 11.94 -16.30 -6.60
N GLY A 78 12.36 -15.06 -6.84
CA GLY A 78 13.73 -14.60 -6.66
C GLY A 78 14.64 -14.81 -7.87
N ASP A 79 14.28 -15.71 -8.78
CA ASP A 79 15.04 -15.98 -10.00
C ASP A 79 15.15 -14.71 -10.86
N THR A 80 16.29 -14.55 -11.51
CA THR A 80 16.47 -13.56 -12.56
C THR A 80 16.19 -14.22 -13.91
N ILE A 81 15.24 -13.68 -14.66
CA ILE A 81 14.94 -14.10 -16.03
C ILE A 81 15.41 -13.04 -17.03
N LYS A 82 15.90 -13.47 -18.19
CA LYS A 82 16.02 -12.59 -19.36
C LYS A 82 14.85 -12.85 -20.28
N ILE A 83 14.14 -11.79 -20.65
CA ILE A 83 12.97 -11.90 -21.51
C ILE A 83 13.14 -11.06 -22.77
N ASN A 84 12.74 -11.66 -23.89
CA ASN A 84 12.48 -10.94 -25.13
C ASN A 84 11.00 -10.67 -25.23
N TYR A 85 10.58 -9.45 -25.52
CA TYR A 85 9.16 -9.13 -25.55
C TYR A 85 8.78 -8.15 -26.64
N ILE A 86 7.50 -8.20 -27.01
CA ILE A 86 6.80 -7.20 -27.80
C ILE A 86 5.57 -6.75 -26.99
N GLY A 87 5.48 -5.45 -26.74
CA GLY A 87 4.32 -4.81 -26.14
C GLY A 87 3.57 -4.00 -27.20
N VAL A 88 2.25 -4.17 -27.26
CA VAL A 88 1.37 -3.37 -28.11
C VAL A 88 0.19 -2.84 -27.30
N TYR A 89 -0.25 -1.63 -27.61
CA TYR A 89 -1.49 -1.10 -27.09
C TYR A 89 -2.70 -1.84 -27.64
N GLU A 90 -3.87 -1.64 -27.03
CA GLU A 90 -5.15 -2.20 -27.49
C GLU A 90 -5.45 -1.91 -28.97
N ASN A 91 -4.96 -0.77 -29.44
CA ASN A 91 -5.09 -0.33 -30.82
C ASN A 91 -4.02 -0.93 -31.75
N GLY A 92 -3.11 -1.77 -31.27
CA GLY A 92 -2.06 -2.41 -32.06
C GLY A 92 -0.81 -1.54 -32.31
N HIS A 93 -0.77 -0.30 -31.83
CA HIS A 93 0.47 0.47 -31.82
C HIS A 93 1.50 -0.22 -30.92
N ILE A 94 2.74 -0.28 -31.40
CA ILE A 94 3.84 -0.84 -30.63
C ILE A 94 4.13 0.10 -29.46
N PHE A 95 4.10 -0.45 -28.25
CA PHE A 95 4.58 0.24 -27.06
C PHE A 95 6.10 0.19 -27.00
N TYR A 96 6.64 -1.01 -26.94
CA TYR A 96 8.08 -1.26 -26.87
C TYR A 96 8.36 -2.71 -27.28
N SER A 97 9.55 -2.96 -27.81
CA SER A 97 10.02 -4.30 -28.14
C SER A 97 11.50 -4.41 -27.78
N THR A 98 11.94 -5.60 -27.39
CA THR A 98 13.38 -5.89 -27.22
C THR A 98 14.08 -6.15 -28.55
N ILE A 99 13.36 -6.25 -29.67
CA ILE A 99 13.95 -6.43 -31.01
C ILE A 99 14.66 -5.13 -31.45
N VAL A 100 15.90 -5.27 -31.91
CA VAL A 100 16.80 -4.14 -32.26
C VAL A 100 16.53 -3.60 -33.67
N ASP A 101 16.00 -4.41 -34.58
CA ASP A 101 15.75 -4.05 -36.00
C ASP A 101 14.26 -3.70 -36.24
N GLU A 102 13.97 -2.66 -37.05
CA GLU A 102 12.70 -1.90 -36.98
C GLU A 102 11.42 -2.60 -37.52
N ASN A 103 10.30 -2.28 -36.86
CA ASN A 103 8.88 -2.63 -37.07
C ASN A 103 8.41 -4.01 -36.58
N ALA A 104 8.80 -4.42 -35.37
CA ALA A 104 8.21 -5.56 -34.69
C ALA A 104 6.71 -5.37 -34.43
N THR A 105 5.83 -6.10 -35.12
CA THR A 105 4.38 -6.06 -34.88
C THR A 105 3.99 -7.12 -33.85
N TRP A 106 2.72 -7.12 -33.44
CA TRP A 106 2.20 -8.18 -32.58
C TRP A 106 2.41 -9.59 -33.17
N ASP A 107 2.42 -9.71 -34.50
CA ASP A 107 2.55 -11.00 -35.20
C ASP A 107 4.00 -11.43 -35.42
N THR A 108 4.98 -10.54 -35.20
CA THR A 108 6.40 -10.88 -35.27
C THR A 108 6.73 -12.00 -34.29
N LYS A 109 7.40 -13.06 -34.76
CA LYS A 109 7.79 -14.20 -33.94
C LYS A 109 8.99 -13.85 -33.07
N LEU A 110 8.99 -14.35 -31.82
CA LEU A 110 10.12 -14.25 -30.90
C LEU A 110 11.04 -15.46 -31.10
N ASP A 111 11.79 -15.46 -32.19
CA ASP A 111 12.74 -16.51 -32.56
C ASP A 111 14.14 -15.95 -32.87
N ASP A 112 15.09 -16.83 -33.18
CA ASP A 112 16.50 -16.50 -33.37
C ASP A 112 16.78 -15.76 -34.69
N SER A 113 15.75 -15.47 -35.50
CA SER A 113 15.91 -14.68 -36.74
C SER A 113 16.08 -13.18 -36.50
N HIS A 114 15.92 -12.73 -35.26
CA HIS A 114 16.01 -11.32 -34.87
C HIS A 114 17.14 -11.10 -33.87
N ARG A 115 17.68 -9.88 -33.86
CA ARG A 115 18.58 -9.42 -32.80
C ARG A 115 17.77 -8.80 -31.68
N TYR A 116 18.13 -9.13 -30.44
CA TYR A 116 17.44 -8.62 -29.25
C TYR A 116 18.38 -7.90 -28.29
N ASN A 117 17.81 -6.98 -27.53
CA ASN A 117 18.33 -6.46 -26.27
C ASN A 117 17.41 -6.94 -25.13
N PRO A 118 17.62 -8.16 -24.59
CA PRO A 118 16.70 -8.76 -23.63
C PRO A 118 16.60 -7.95 -22.34
N LEU A 119 15.40 -7.89 -21.76
CA LEU A 119 15.19 -7.31 -20.45
C LEU A 119 15.57 -8.31 -19.37
N GLU A 120 16.46 -7.92 -18.47
CA GLU A 120 16.77 -8.67 -17.27
C GLU A 120 15.79 -8.29 -16.15
N TYR A 121 15.04 -9.27 -15.66
CA TYR A 121 13.93 -9.07 -14.74
C TYR A 121 14.00 -10.07 -13.59
N LYS A 122 13.77 -9.61 -12.36
CA LYS A 122 13.87 -10.41 -11.14
C LYS A 122 12.48 -10.65 -10.57
N VAL A 123 12.05 -11.91 -10.58
CA VAL A 123 10.68 -12.29 -10.26
C VAL A 123 10.41 -12.16 -8.76
N GLY A 124 9.29 -11.53 -8.38
CA GLY A 124 8.93 -11.31 -6.97
C GLY A 124 9.59 -10.08 -6.34
N TYR A 125 10.23 -9.21 -7.12
CA TYR A 125 10.81 -7.96 -6.61
C TYR A 125 9.91 -6.75 -6.89
N ILE A 126 10.10 -5.70 -6.09
CA ILE A 126 9.50 -4.37 -6.26
C ILE A 126 10.50 -3.47 -6.97
N TYR A 127 9.99 -2.78 -8.00
CA TYR A 127 10.73 -1.83 -8.81
C TYR A 127 10.12 -0.45 -8.66
N ASP A 128 10.95 0.57 -8.49
CA ASP A 128 10.47 1.93 -8.26
C ASP A 128 10.15 2.68 -9.57
N ARG A 129 10.77 2.27 -10.68
CA ARG A 129 10.65 2.87 -12.03
C ARG A 129 10.78 1.83 -13.15
N GLY A 130 10.55 2.26 -14.39
CA GLY A 130 10.78 1.44 -15.58
C GLY A 130 9.63 0.48 -15.92
N ILE A 131 9.82 -0.33 -16.96
CA ILE A 131 8.83 -1.32 -17.41
C ILE A 131 8.71 -2.49 -16.42
N GLU A 132 9.77 -2.77 -15.67
CA GLU A 132 9.84 -3.81 -14.64
C GLU A 132 8.77 -3.59 -13.56
N LYS A 133 8.52 -2.32 -13.20
CA LYS A 133 7.43 -1.93 -12.29
C LYS A 133 6.05 -2.31 -12.82
N ALA A 134 5.84 -2.23 -14.14
CA ALA A 134 4.60 -2.66 -14.77
C ALA A 134 4.52 -4.19 -14.86
N ILE A 135 5.63 -4.85 -15.18
CA ILE A 135 5.74 -6.32 -15.30
C ILE A 135 5.57 -7.01 -13.94
N GLN A 136 5.92 -6.35 -12.84
CA GLN A 136 5.75 -6.83 -11.47
C GLN A 136 4.36 -7.43 -11.17
N ARG A 137 3.30 -6.86 -11.75
CA ARG A 137 1.92 -7.37 -11.54
C ARG A 137 1.62 -8.65 -12.33
N ALA A 138 2.50 -8.98 -13.27
CA ALA A 138 2.42 -10.13 -14.15
C ALA A 138 3.37 -11.28 -13.74
N ASP A 139 4.07 -11.20 -12.60
CA ASP A 139 4.97 -12.26 -12.08
C ASP A 139 4.38 -13.67 -12.19
N LYS A 140 3.11 -13.82 -11.81
CA LYS A 140 2.37 -15.09 -11.87
C LYS A 140 2.34 -15.74 -13.25
N ASN A 141 2.54 -14.97 -14.33
CA ASN A 141 2.57 -15.51 -15.68
C ASN A 141 3.90 -16.21 -15.99
N PHE A 142 4.99 -15.79 -15.32
CA PHE A 142 6.32 -16.39 -15.47
C PHE A 142 6.55 -17.56 -14.52
N LEU A 143 5.99 -17.53 -13.31
CA LEU A 143 6.19 -18.59 -12.32
C LEU A 143 5.83 -19.99 -12.90
N GLY A 144 6.76 -20.94 -12.74
CA GLY A 144 6.64 -22.31 -13.26
C GLY A 144 6.90 -22.48 -14.75
N ARG A 145 7.18 -21.41 -15.50
CA ARG A 145 7.51 -21.46 -16.94
C ARG A 145 8.97 -21.85 -17.17
N LYS A 146 9.26 -22.37 -18.35
CA LYS A 146 10.59 -22.84 -18.77
C LYS A 146 11.24 -21.89 -19.77
N THR A 147 12.55 -22.00 -19.94
CA THR A 147 13.25 -21.35 -21.05
C THR A 147 12.62 -21.75 -22.38
N GLY A 148 12.38 -20.76 -23.25
CA GLY A 148 11.69 -20.90 -24.52
C GLY A 148 10.18 -20.70 -24.45
N ASP A 149 9.56 -20.76 -23.26
CA ASP A 149 8.13 -20.50 -23.11
C ASP A 149 7.80 -19.06 -23.50
N VAL A 150 6.67 -18.90 -24.19
CA VAL A 150 6.09 -17.60 -24.53
C VAL A 150 4.86 -17.36 -23.68
N VAL A 151 4.86 -16.26 -22.93
CA VAL A 151 3.74 -15.83 -22.10
C VAL A 151 3.09 -14.59 -22.69
N ILE A 152 1.75 -14.55 -22.61
CA ILE A 152 0.96 -13.38 -23.03
C ILE A 152 0.22 -12.86 -21.80
N PHE A 153 0.37 -11.57 -21.53
CA PHE A 153 -0.24 -10.91 -20.39
C PHE A 153 -0.55 -9.45 -20.72
N TYR A 154 -1.30 -8.80 -19.83
CA TYR A 154 -1.64 -7.39 -19.96
C TYR A 154 -1.00 -6.64 -18.79
N ILE A 155 -0.43 -5.47 -19.08
CA ILE A 155 -0.02 -4.49 -18.09
C ILE A 155 -0.85 -3.24 -18.28
N ARG A 156 -1.01 -2.45 -17.22
CA ARG A 156 -1.66 -1.14 -17.35
C ARG A 156 -0.65 -0.17 -17.98
N SER A 157 -1.12 0.62 -18.93
CA SER A 157 -0.26 1.58 -19.63
C SER A 157 0.38 2.57 -18.65
N GLU A 158 -0.40 3.07 -17.69
CA GLU A 158 0.05 3.98 -16.62
C GLU A 158 1.20 3.43 -15.76
N ASP A 159 1.27 2.11 -15.54
CA ASP A 159 2.33 1.51 -14.70
C ASP A 159 3.69 1.53 -15.43
N ALA A 160 3.68 1.64 -16.77
CA ALA A 160 4.89 1.61 -17.61
C ALA A 160 5.50 3.02 -17.84
N PHE A 161 4.80 4.10 -17.48
CA PHE A 161 5.18 5.49 -17.77
C PHE A 161 5.67 6.30 -16.56
N ILE A 162 6.01 5.66 -15.45
CA ILE A 162 6.33 6.38 -14.20
C ILE A 162 7.72 7.01 -14.28
N SER A 163 7.76 8.31 -14.61
CA SER A 163 8.82 9.21 -14.18
C SER A 163 8.71 9.42 -12.67
N THR A 164 9.78 9.90 -12.03
CA THR A 164 9.90 10.09 -10.57
C THR A 164 8.83 10.96 -9.91
N ASN A 165 7.87 11.50 -10.66
CA ASN A 165 6.74 12.25 -10.16
C ASN A 165 5.44 11.66 -10.76
N PRO A 166 4.61 10.95 -9.97
CA PRO A 166 3.38 10.36 -10.48
C PRO A 166 2.43 11.48 -10.90
N ALA A 167 2.28 11.68 -12.20
CA ALA A 167 1.26 12.59 -12.69
C ALA A 167 -0.15 12.03 -12.33
N PRO A 168 -1.14 12.88 -12.02
CA PRO A 168 -2.46 12.50 -11.47
C PRO A 168 -3.39 11.82 -12.50
N TYR A 169 -2.83 11.09 -13.47
CA TYR A 169 -3.57 10.40 -14.53
C TYR A 169 -4.45 9.26 -14.00
N TYR A 170 -4.20 8.76 -12.79
CA TYR A 170 -4.95 7.65 -12.18
C TYR A 170 -6.45 7.92 -12.02
N GLU A 171 -6.85 9.20 -12.00
CA GLU A 171 -8.25 9.61 -11.81
C GLU A 171 -8.92 10.07 -13.11
N LEU A 172 -8.20 10.10 -14.24
CA LEU A 172 -8.80 10.56 -15.48
C LEU A 172 -9.84 9.56 -16.01
N PRO A 173 -10.99 10.04 -16.50
CA PRO A 173 -11.96 9.18 -17.15
C PRO A 173 -11.37 8.56 -18.41
N GLU A 174 -11.90 7.40 -18.81
CA GLU A 174 -11.46 6.68 -20.02
C GLU A 174 -11.59 7.52 -21.29
N ILE A 175 -12.57 8.42 -21.28
CA ILE A 175 -12.89 9.34 -22.36
C ILE A 175 -12.69 10.75 -21.83
N ILE A 176 -11.92 11.54 -22.57
CA ILE A 176 -11.70 12.96 -22.30
C ILE A 176 -12.21 13.75 -23.50
N SER A 177 -12.89 14.85 -23.22
CA SER A 177 -13.28 15.84 -24.23
C SER A 177 -12.61 17.16 -23.92
N PHE A 178 -11.94 17.74 -24.91
CA PHE A 178 -11.29 19.05 -24.78
C PHE A 178 -11.76 20.02 -25.87
N ASP A 179 -11.60 21.32 -25.61
CA ASP A 179 -11.96 22.37 -26.56
C ASP A 179 -11.11 22.26 -27.82
N ARG A 180 -11.77 22.29 -28.97
CA ARG A 180 -11.07 22.27 -30.27
C ARG A 180 -10.30 23.58 -30.49
N VAL A 181 -10.74 24.67 -29.87
CA VAL A 181 -10.09 25.98 -29.96
C VAL A 181 -9.60 26.42 -28.58
N GLU A 182 -8.31 26.69 -28.45
CA GLU A 182 -7.70 27.26 -27.25
C GLU A 182 -7.10 28.64 -27.56
N SER A 183 -6.94 29.49 -26.55
CA SER A 183 -6.31 30.80 -26.73
C SER A 183 -5.35 31.15 -25.60
N THR A 184 -4.34 31.94 -25.94
CA THR A 184 -3.42 32.56 -24.98
C THR A 184 -3.16 34.01 -25.34
N ASP A 185 -2.55 34.75 -24.44
CA ASP A 185 -2.15 36.13 -24.69
C ASP A 185 -1.02 36.18 -25.74
N LEU A 186 -1.11 37.13 -26.67
CA LEU A 186 -0.11 37.35 -27.73
C LEU A 186 1.24 37.78 -27.14
N ASN A 187 1.18 38.49 -26.01
CA ASN A 187 2.30 38.79 -25.14
C ASN A 187 2.08 38.05 -23.83
N ALA A 188 2.90 37.05 -23.55
CA ALA A 188 2.74 36.17 -22.39
C ALA A 188 3.99 36.21 -21.50
N SER A 189 3.78 35.99 -20.20
CA SER A 189 4.86 35.85 -19.22
C SER A 189 4.83 34.43 -18.65
N ILE A 190 5.99 33.76 -18.68
CA ILE A 190 6.18 32.41 -18.17
C ILE A 190 7.13 32.47 -16.97
N PRO A 191 6.78 31.91 -15.80
CA PRO A 191 7.70 31.87 -14.66
C PRO A 191 9.05 31.23 -15.03
N VAL A 192 10.17 31.83 -14.60
CA VAL A 192 11.53 31.37 -14.94
C VAL A 192 11.75 29.90 -14.57
N SER A 193 11.17 29.44 -13.45
CA SER A 193 11.24 28.05 -13.01
C SER A 193 10.59 27.08 -13.99
N GLN A 194 9.44 27.43 -14.57
CA GLN A 194 8.75 26.61 -15.57
C GLN A 194 9.42 26.72 -16.94
N PHE A 195 9.85 27.92 -17.31
CA PHE A 195 10.54 28.16 -18.58
C PHE A 195 11.82 27.31 -18.69
N ASN A 196 12.66 27.31 -17.65
CA ASN A 196 13.93 26.58 -17.64
C ASN A 196 13.77 25.06 -17.63
N GLN A 197 12.61 24.54 -17.19
CA GLN A 197 12.33 23.10 -17.30
C GLN A 197 12.17 22.65 -18.75
N ILE A 198 11.67 23.53 -19.63
CA ILE A 198 11.32 23.19 -21.01
C ILE A 198 12.36 23.74 -22.01
N PHE A 199 12.85 24.95 -21.78
CA PHE A 199 13.70 25.72 -22.70
C PHE A 199 15.02 26.14 -22.06
N SER A 200 15.72 25.18 -21.44
CA SER A 200 17.00 25.43 -20.78
C SER A 200 18.04 26.06 -21.73
N GLY A 201 18.72 27.12 -21.25
CA GLY A 201 19.82 27.77 -21.95
C GLY A 201 19.44 28.83 -22.99
N LYS A 202 18.17 29.23 -23.08
CA LYS A 202 17.70 30.30 -23.99
C LYS A 202 17.93 31.70 -23.42
N LYS A 203 18.10 32.69 -24.29
CA LYS A 203 18.37 34.10 -23.97
C LYS A 203 17.36 35.04 -24.65
N GLU A 204 17.33 36.30 -24.21
CA GLU A 204 16.57 37.35 -24.90
C GLU A 204 16.94 37.41 -26.39
N GLY A 205 15.93 37.51 -27.24
CA GLY A 205 16.04 37.45 -28.70
C GLY A 205 15.94 36.06 -29.32
N ASP A 206 16.06 34.98 -28.53
CA ASP A 206 15.93 33.63 -29.05
C ASP A 206 14.48 33.30 -29.45
N MET A 207 14.34 32.51 -30.51
CA MET A 207 13.07 31.95 -30.93
C MET A 207 12.82 30.59 -30.27
N ILE A 208 11.60 30.39 -29.80
CA ILE A 208 11.12 29.15 -29.19
C ILE A 208 9.86 28.64 -29.90
N ASN A 209 9.71 27.32 -29.97
CA ASN A 209 8.49 26.69 -30.44
C ASN A 209 7.65 26.32 -29.21
N THR A 210 6.46 26.90 -29.09
CA THR A 210 5.52 26.62 -28.00
C THR A 210 4.31 25.84 -28.51
N LEU A 211 3.43 25.42 -27.61
CA LEU A 211 2.17 24.77 -27.95
C LEU A 211 1.16 25.68 -28.67
N PHE A 212 1.35 27.00 -28.61
CA PHE A 212 0.51 28.01 -29.28
C PHE A 212 1.17 28.63 -30.51
N GLY A 213 2.37 28.16 -30.87
CA GLY A 213 3.13 28.63 -32.03
C GLY A 213 4.51 29.16 -31.67
N LYS A 214 5.15 29.81 -32.65
CA LYS A 214 6.50 30.37 -32.52
C LYS A 214 6.44 31.66 -31.73
N ALA A 215 7.34 31.79 -30.76
CA ALA A 215 7.48 33.00 -29.97
C ALA A 215 8.95 33.44 -29.89
N VAL A 216 9.17 34.73 -29.70
CA VAL A 216 10.48 35.33 -29.44
C VAL A 216 10.53 35.74 -27.97
N ILE A 217 11.66 35.48 -27.32
CA ILE A 217 11.89 35.92 -25.94
C ILE A 217 12.20 37.42 -25.97
N THR A 218 11.28 38.24 -25.48
CA THR A 218 11.42 39.70 -25.51
C THR A 218 12.18 40.23 -24.31
N LYS A 219 12.01 39.60 -23.14
CA LYS A 219 12.67 40.01 -21.90
C LYS A 219 12.75 38.87 -20.88
N ILE A 220 13.82 38.81 -20.09
CA ILE A 220 13.97 37.90 -18.94
C ILE A 220 14.18 38.76 -17.68
N ASP A 221 13.30 38.62 -16.70
CA ASP A 221 13.47 39.22 -15.37
C ASP A 221 13.67 38.14 -14.28
N GLU A 222 13.80 38.56 -13.01
CA GLU A 222 14.06 37.64 -11.89
C GLU A 222 12.98 36.58 -11.68
N LYS A 223 11.74 36.84 -12.12
CA LYS A 223 10.59 35.96 -11.86
C LYS A 223 10.01 35.36 -13.13
N ASN A 224 10.03 36.07 -14.26
CA ASN A 224 9.36 35.68 -15.49
C ASN A 224 10.22 35.89 -16.75
N VAL A 225 9.94 35.05 -17.75
CA VAL A 225 10.36 35.18 -19.13
C VAL A 225 9.17 35.70 -19.94
N HIS A 226 9.32 36.88 -20.52
CA HIS A 226 8.32 37.51 -21.39
C HIS A 226 8.56 37.06 -22.82
N ILE A 227 7.49 36.64 -23.48
CA ILE A 227 7.50 36.16 -24.86
C ILE A 227 6.46 36.88 -25.69
N GLU A 228 6.77 37.08 -26.97
CA GLU A 228 5.85 37.59 -27.97
C GLU A 228 5.69 36.56 -29.08
N PHE A 229 4.45 36.21 -29.39
CA PHE A 229 4.13 35.27 -30.47
C PHE A 229 4.33 35.91 -31.85
N VAL A 230 5.13 35.26 -32.69
CA VAL A 230 5.46 35.71 -34.06
C VAL A 230 4.85 34.82 -35.16
N SER A 231 4.03 33.85 -34.76
CA SER A 231 3.26 33.02 -35.68
C SER A 231 2.26 33.82 -36.51
N LYS A 232 1.88 33.28 -37.68
CA LYS A 232 0.87 33.83 -38.59
C LYS A 232 -0.38 32.95 -38.58
N GLU A 233 -1.53 33.55 -38.90
CA GLU A 233 -2.75 32.79 -39.17
C GLU A 233 -2.50 31.76 -40.28
N GLY A 234 -2.94 30.52 -40.06
CA GLY A 234 -2.69 29.38 -40.94
C GLY A 234 -1.39 28.63 -40.67
N ASP A 235 -0.51 29.10 -39.77
CA ASP A 235 0.69 28.35 -39.41
C ASP A 235 0.32 26.99 -38.77
N GLU A 236 0.91 25.91 -39.29
CA GLU A 236 0.81 24.59 -38.68
C GLU A 236 1.74 24.47 -37.47
N ILE A 237 1.20 23.98 -36.36
CA ILE A 237 1.92 23.84 -35.09
C ILE A 237 1.64 22.46 -34.48
N SER A 238 2.55 22.02 -33.60
CA SER A 238 2.35 20.82 -32.79
C SER A 238 1.80 21.21 -31.43
N SER A 239 0.59 20.75 -31.13
CA SER A 239 -0.07 20.96 -29.85
C SER A 239 0.05 19.72 -28.96
N LYS A 240 -0.41 19.84 -27.70
CA LYS A 240 -0.53 18.71 -26.76
C LYS A 240 -1.37 17.56 -27.33
N TYR A 241 -2.30 17.82 -28.24
CA TYR A 241 -3.18 16.81 -28.82
C TYR A 241 -2.82 16.40 -30.26
N GLY A 242 -1.62 16.75 -30.73
CA GLY A 242 -1.17 16.52 -32.09
C GLY A 242 -1.27 17.78 -32.95
N LYS A 243 -1.64 17.65 -34.22
CA LYS A 243 -1.62 18.76 -35.18
C LYS A 243 -2.63 19.84 -34.79
N ALA A 244 -2.20 21.10 -34.85
CA ALA A 244 -3.04 22.27 -34.70
C ALA A 244 -2.64 23.34 -35.71
N VAL A 245 -3.51 24.32 -35.91
CA VAL A 245 -3.30 25.47 -36.79
C VAL A 245 -3.59 26.74 -36.01
N VAL A 246 -2.83 27.80 -36.25
CA VAL A 246 -3.15 29.14 -35.75
C VAL A 246 -4.40 29.63 -36.47
N GLU A 247 -5.54 29.60 -35.79
CA GLU A 247 -6.85 29.90 -36.39
C GLU A 247 -7.07 31.40 -36.54
N LYS A 248 -6.69 32.17 -35.52
CA LYS A 248 -6.90 33.62 -35.50
C LYS A 248 -5.90 34.32 -34.60
N ILE A 249 -5.47 35.52 -34.98
CA ILE A 249 -4.70 36.44 -34.16
C ILE A 249 -5.49 37.74 -33.98
N ASP A 250 -5.94 38.01 -32.75
CA ASP A 250 -6.69 39.21 -32.39
C ASP A 250 -5.79 40.17 -31.62
N ARG A 251 -5.16 41.10 -32.35
CA ARG A 251 -4.21 42.07 -31.75
C ARG A 251 -4.89 43.09 -30.85
N GLU A 252 -6.16 43.44 -31.11
CA GLU A 252 -6.91 44.36 -30.26
C GLU A 252 -7.20 43.75 -28.90
N LYS A 253 -7.49 42.44 -28.87
CA LYS A 253 -7.73 41.69 -27.64
C LYS A 253 -6.47 41.08 -27.03
N ASN A 254 -5.30 41.29 -27.64
CA ASN A 254 -4.03 40.67 -27.25
C ASN A 254 -4.12 39.13 -27.18
N LYS A 255 -4.78 38.46 -28.15
CA LYS A 255 -5.00 37.00 -28.14
C LYS A 255 -4.50 36.32 -29.41
N ILE A 256 -3.96 35.12 -29.26
CA ILE A 256 -3.74 34.13 -30.33
C ILE A 256 -4.61 32.91 -30.06
N TYR A 257 -5.32 32.44 -31.08
CA TYR A 257 -6.20 31.27 -31.04
C TYR A 257 -5.61 30.15 -31.89
N ILE A 258 -5.59 28.95 -31.34
CA ILE A 258 -5.17 27.75 -32.04
C ILE A 258 -6.35 26.79 -32.14
N LYS A 259 -6.52 26.18 -33.31
CA LYS A 259 -7.50 25.14 -33.54
C LYS A 259 -6.81 23.81 -33.68
N HIS A 260 -7.14 22.88 -32.78
CA HIS A 260 -6.71 21.50 -32.86
C HIS A 260 -7.40 20.82 -34.05
N ASP A 261 -6.60 20.17 -34.90
CA ASP A 261 -7.10 19.40 -36.03
C ASP A 261 -6.42 18.03 -36.10
N PRO A 262 -6.61 17.20 -35.06
CA PRO A 262 -5.95 15.93 -35.01
C PRO A 262 -6.71 14.92 -35.88
N LYS A 263 -5.98 13.97 -36.48
CA LYS A 263 -6.61 12.94 -37.31
C LYS A 263 -7.40 11.96 -36.44
N ILE A 264 -8.64 11.66 -36.83
CA ILE A 264 -9.44 10.59 -36.22
C ILE A 264 -8.68 9.27 -36.31
N GLY A 265 -8.80 8.48 -35.24
CA GLY A 265 -8.17 7.18 -35.13
C GLY A 265 -6.98 7.17 -34.19
N LYS A 266 -6.11 6.19 -34.42
CA LYS A 266 -5.04 5.81 -33.50
C LYS A 266 -3.88 6.79 -33.59
N THR A 267 -3.44 7.32 -32.45
CA THR A 267 -2.31 8.26 -32.40
C THR A 267 -1.62 8.24 -31.04
N ILE A 268 -0.54 9.02 -30.94
CA ILE A 268 0.16 9.30 -29.69
C ILE A 268 0.13 10.82 -29.48
N ILE A 269 -0.34 11.27 -28.32
CA ILE A 269 -0.38 12.68 -27.92
C ILE A 269 0.64 12.95 -26.82
N SER A 270 1.02 14.21 -26.61
CA SER A 270 1.93 14.60 -25.53
C SER A 270 1.15 15.29 -24.42
N ASN A 271 1.30 14.80 -23.20
CA ASN A 271 0.58 15.34 -22.07
C ASN A 271 1.25 16.62 -21.51
N ILE A 272 0.64 17.26 -20.51
CA ILE A 272 1.16 18.52 -19.94
C ILE A 272 2.53 18.37 -19.25
N TYR A 273 2.96 17.14 -18.98
CA TYR A 273 4.26 16.79 -18.43
C TYR A 273 5.25 16.31 -19.51
N GLY A 274 4.89 16.43 -20.79
CA GLY A 274 5.73 16.03 -21.92
C GLY A 274 5.78 14.51 -22.15
N GLN A 275 4.91 13.73 -21.51
CA GLN A 275 4.87 12.27 -21.69
C GLN A 275 3.99 11.89 -22.87
N TYR A 276 4.45 10.92 -23.65
CA TYR A 276 3.72 10.39 -24.80
C TYR A 276 2.64 9.40 -24.35
N LEU A 277 1.37 9.73 -24.62
CA LEU A 277 0.21 8.92 -24.31
C LEU A 277 -0.44 8.40 -25.60
N PRO A 278 -0.60 7.08 -25.76
CA PRO A 278 -1.32 6.51 -26.88
C PRO A 278 -2.82 6.60 -26.63
N VAL A 279 -3.52 7.13 -27.61
CA VAL A 279 -4.94 7.42 -27.53
C VAL A 279 -5.62 7.03 -28.84
N GLU A 280 -6.94 6.94 -28.79
CA GLU A 280 -7.76 6.90 -29.98
C GLU A 280 -8.64 8.14 -30.01
N ILE A 281 -8.49 8.95 -31.06
CA ILE A 281 -9.39 10.09 -31.29
C ILE A 281 -10.65 9.51 -31.89
N GLU A 282 -11.72 9.51 -31.10
CA GLU A 282 -13.01 8.93 -31.47
C GLU A 282 -13.78 9.88 -32.37
N ASP A 283 -13.73 11.19 -32.07
CA ASP A 283 -14.53 12.19 -32.77
C ASP A 283 -13.87 13.58 -32.70
N VAL A 284 -14.07 14.36 -33.76
CA VAL A 284 -13.63 15.76 -33.87
C VAL A 284 -14.82 16.56 -34.40
N THR A 285 -15.50 17.25 -33.49
CA THR A 285 -16.62 18.14 -33.83
C THR A 285 -16.12 19.55 -34.06
N GLU A 286 -17.03 20.51 -34.31
CA GLU A 286 -16.65 21.92 -34.44
C GLU A 286 -16.02 22.49 -33.16
N ASP A 287 -16.54 22.09 -32.00
CA ASP A 287 -16.17 22.68 -30.71
C ASP A 287 -15.28 21.78 -29.85
N LYS A 288 -15.30 20.46 -30.07
CA LYS A 288 -14.65 19.50 -29.18
C LYS A 288 -13.86 18.46 -29.95
N VAL A 289 -12.82 17.96 -29.29
CA VAL A 289 -12.16 16.71 -29.68
C VAL A 289 -12.36 15.70 -28.56
N LYS A 290 -12.86 14.52 -28.92
CA LYS A 290 -13.12 13.41 -28.01
C LYS A 290 -12.03 12.36 -28.18
N LEU A 291 -11.29 12.07 -27.12
CA LEU A 291 -10.24 11.08 -27.10
C LEU A 291 -10.54 9.97 -26.08
N ARG A 292 -10.14 8.75 -26.41
CA ARG A 292 -10.13 7.60 -25.52
C ARG A 292 -8.69 7.25 -25.12
N ILE A 293 -8.43 7.18 -23.82
CA ILE A 293 -7.14 6.77 -23.29
C ILE A 293 -7.04 5.24 -23.33
N LEU A 294 -5.95 4.71 -23.90
CA LEU A 294 -5.70 3.27 -23.93
C LEU A 294 -5.07 2.83 -22.61
N LYS A 295 -5.82 2.03 -21.84
CA LYS A 295 -5.48 1.68 -20.45
C LYS A 295 -4.58 0.45 -20.34
N TYR A 296 -4.51 -0.36 -21.41
CA TYR A 296 -3.81 -1.63 -21.36
C TYR A 296 -2.79 -1.78 -22.49
N ILE A 297 -1.67 -2.43 -22.14
CA ILE A 297 -0.66 -2.89 -23.08
C ILE A 297 -0.69 -4.41 -23.04
N LYS A 298 -0.93 -5.02 -24.20
CA LYS A 298 -0.81 -6.44 -24.41
C LYS A 298 0.66 -6.78 -24.67
N MET A 299 1.20 -7.66 -23.83
CA MET A 299 2.60 -8.09 -23.86
C MET A 299 2.68 -9.53 -24.33
N LYS A 300 3.68 -9.83 -25.17
CA LYS A 300 4.12 -11.19 -25.51
C LYS A 300 5.60 -11.28 -25.16
N ALA A 301 5.97 -12.16 -24.23
CA ALA A 301 7.34 -12.30 -23.76
C ALA A 301 7.82 -13.75 -23.83
N LYS A 302 9.00 -13.98 -24.41
CA LYS A 302 9.71 -15.25 -24.43
C LYS A 302 10.80 -15.25 -23.35
N ILE A 303 10.88 -16.32 -22.56
CA ILE A 303 11.94 -16.51 -21.57
C ILE A 303 13.19 -17.03 -22.28
N GLU A 304 14.26 -16.23 -22.32
CA GLU A 304 15.52 -16.59 -22.98
C GLU A 304 16.46 -17.35 -22.05
N SER A 305 16.54 -16.94 -20.78
CA SER A 305 17.39 -17.61 -19.79
C SER A 305 16.84 -17.42 -18.39
N ILE A 306 17.10 -18.40 -17.52
CA ILE A 306 16.76 -18.37 -16.10
C ILE A 306 18.07 -18.49 -15.32
N THR A 307 18.31 -17.54 -14.43
CA THR A 307 19.37 -17.59 -13.42
C THR A 307 18.73 -17.84 -12.07
N LYS A 308 18.98 -19.01 -11.48
CA LYS A 308 18.32 -19.45 -10.25
C LYS A 308 18.76 -18.64 -9.04
N TYR A 309 17.80 -18.34 -8.17
CA TYR A 309 18.05 -17.81 -6.85
C TYR A 309 18.22 -18.96 -5.85
N GLU A 310 19.40 -19.05 -5.25
CA GLU A 310 19.80 -20.20 -4.42
C GLU A 310 19.45 -20.06 -2.93
N LYS A 311 18.87 -18.93 -2.50
CA LYS A 311 18.46 -18.72 -1.11
C LYS A 311 16.97 -19.04 -0.92
N GLU A 312 16.62 -19.48 0.28
CA GLU A 312 15.22 -19.65 0.68
C GLU A 312 14.48 -18.31 0.62
N TRP A 313 13.34 -18.29 -0.08
CA TRP A 313 12.49 -17.11 -0.19
C TRP A 313 11.57 -17.00 1.03
N LYS A 314 11.95 -16.14 1.97
CA LYS A 314 11.23 -15.91 3.23
C LYS A 314 11.14 -14.42 3.56
N VAL A 315 10.24 -14.08 4.48
CA VAL A 315 10.06 -12.71 4.98
C VAL A 315 11.32 -12.26 5.70
N GLU A 316 11.84 -11.11 5.30
CA GLU A 316 12.94 -10.38 5.93
C GLU A 316 12.51 -8.94 6.22
N GLU A 317 13.29 -8.25 7.03
CA GLU A 317 13.09 -6.83 7.33
C GLU A 317 13.14 -5.99 6.04
N GLY A 318 12.22 -5.05 5.91
CA GLY A 318 12.09 -4.20 4.72
C GLY A 318 11.30 -4.83 3.56
N ASP A 319 10.86 -6.09 3.69
CA ASP A 319 10.03 -6.72 2.68
C ASP A 319 8.60 -6.18 2.70
N GLN A 320 7.95 -6.22 1.54
CA GLN A 320 6.51 -6.10 1.46
C GLN A 320 5.86 -7.48 1.56
N VAL A 321 4.82 -7.59 2.38
CA VAL A 321 4.13 -8.85 2.62
C VAL A 321 2.63 -8.66 2.47
N LEU A 322 1.97 -9.58 1.77
CA LEU A 322 0.51 -9.67 1.77
C LEU A 322 0.09 -10.81 2.67
N VAL A 323 -0.78 -10.52 3.63
CA VAL A 323 -1.29 -11.50 4.58
C VAL A 323 -2.81 -11.50 4.63
N ASP A 324 -3.38 -12.69 4.78
CA ASP A 324 -4.72 -12.82 5.32
C ASP A 324 -4.67 -13.05 6.82
N TYR A 325 -5.69 -12.59 7.54
CA TYR A 325 -5.79 -12.87 8.98
C TYR A 325 -7.22 -12.91 9.53
N VAL A 326 -7.32 -13.54 10.70
CA VAL A 326 -8.44 -13.41 11.63
C VAL A 326 -7.91 -12.92 12.98
N GLY A 327 -8.38 -11.75 13.42
CA GLY A 327 -8.06 -11.17 14.73
C GLY A 327 -9.14 -11.54 15.74
N LYS A 328 -8.73 -12.21 16.83
CA LYS A 328 -9.59 -12.68 17.92
C LYS A 328 -9.14 -12.10 19.27
N LEU A 329 -10.10 -11.91 20.15
CA LEU A 329 -9.86 -11.69 21.58
C LEU A 329 -9.63 -13.04 22.29
N GLU A 330 -9.11 -13.02 23.52
CA GLU A 330 -8.89 -14.26 24.31
C GLU A 330 -10.18 -15.06 24.58
N ASN A 331 -11.34 -14.41 24.57
CA ASN A 331 -12.65 -15.06 24.70
C ASN A 331 -13.14 -15.71 23.38
N GLY A 332 -12.37 -15.60 22.29
CA GLY A 332 -12.66 -16.15 20.97
C GLY A 332 -13.48 -15.26 20.04
N GLU A 333 -13.93 -14.09 20.49
CA GLU A 333 -14.68 -13.14 19.66
C GLU A 333 -13.78 -12.52 18.58
N VAL A 334 -14.27 -12.45 17.35
CA VAL A 334 -13.55 -11.84 16.23
C VAL A 334 -13.70 -10.32 16.30
N PHE A 335 -12.59 -9.60 16.37
CA PHE A 335 -12.56 -8.14 16.35
C PHE A 335 -12.20 -7.57 14.97
N ASP A 336 -11.47 -8.31 14.13
CA ASP A 336 -11.20 -7.94 12.75
C ASP A 336 -10.84 -9.16 11.87
N THR A 337 -10.98 -9.03 10.55
CA THR A 337 -10.54 -10.06 9.58
C THR A 337 -10.39 -9.49 8.16
N THR A 338 -9.60 -10.18 7.33
CA THR A 338 -9.56 -10.01 5.87
C THR A 338 -10.51 -10.96 5.12
N TYR A 339 -11.15 -11.91 5.82
CA TYR A 339 -12.06 -12.89 5.21
C TYR A 339 -13.50 -12.40 5.24
N LYS A 340 -14.10 -12.22 4.05
CA LYS A 340 -15.50 -11.80 3.90
C LYS A 340 -16.46 -12.82 4.53
N GLU A 341 -16.21 -14.09 4.30
CA GLU A 341 -17.00 -15.22 4.81
C GLU A 341 -17.06 -15.25 6.34
N ILE A 342 -15.97 -14.90 7.02
CA ILE A 342 -15.94 -14.82 8.49
C ILE A 342 -16.68 -13.56 8.96
N ALA A 343 -16.50 -12.43 8.26
CA ALA A 343 -17.16 -11.18 8.60
C ALA A 343 -18.69 -11.23 8.45
N GLU A 344 -19.18 -11.98 7.46
CA GLU A 344 -20.61 -12.14 7.16
C GLU A 344 -21.27 -13.32 7.87
N ASP A 345 -20.48 -14.25 8.43
CA ASP A 345 -21.01 -15.36 9.21
C ASP A 345 -21.62 -14.89 10.55
N ASN A 346 -22.94 -15.04 10.65
CA ASN A 346 -23.74 -14.70 11.83
C ASN A 346 -23.51 -15.69 13.00
N SER A 347 -22.95 -16.88 12.76
CA SER A 347 -22.65 -17.84 13.82
C SER A 347 -21.33 -17.53 14.54
N THR A 348 -20.41 -16.86 13.85
CA THR A 348 -19.16 -16.38 14.45
C THR A 348 -19.43 -15.17 15.34
N LYS A 349 -19.14 -15.31 16.64
CA LYS A 349 -19.24 -14.22 17.62
C LYS A 349 -18.29 -13.07 17.26
N LYS A 350 -18.83 -11.86 17.18
CA LYS A 350 -18.10 -10.63 16.88
C LYS A 350 -17.94 -9.82 18.16
N ALA A 351 -16.75 -9.27 18.38
CA ALA A 351 -16.52 -8.34 19.47
C ALA A 351 -17.28 -7.03 19.21
N ASP A 352 -17.60 -6.27 20.27
CA ASP A 352 -18.21 -4.93 20.17
C ASP A 352 -17.42 -3.97 19.24
N SER A 353 -16.10 -4.17 19.16
CA SER A 353 -15.21 -3.38 18.32
C SER A 353 -15.25 -3.75 16.84
N PHE A 354 -15.88 -4.87 16.47
CA PHE A 354 -15.91 -5.35 15.09
C PHE A 354 -16.70 -4.39 14.19
N LYS A 355 -16.09 -3.96 13.08
CA LYS A 355 -16.74 -3.11 12.09
C LYS A 355 -16.70 -3.79 10.72
N LYS A 356 -17.86 -3.88 10.08
CA LYS A 356 -17.95 -4.40 8.70
C LYS A 356 -17.26 -3.44 7.75
N LYS A 357 -16.40 -4.00 6.88
CA LYS A 357 -15.69 -3.27 5.84
C LYS A 357 -16.52 -3.29 4.55
N TYR A 358 -16.38 -2.24 3.74
CA TYR A 358 -16.98 -2.20 2.40
C TYR A 358 -16.38 -3.27 1.48
N LYS A 359 -15.07 -3.52 1.65
CA LYS A 359 -14.31 -4.50 0.89
C LYS A 359 -13.36 -5.26 1.82
N TYR A 360 -13.23 -6.55 1.59
CA TYR A 360 -12.33 -7.44 2.33
C TYR A 360 -11.24 -7.89 1.36
N GLU A 361 -10.01 -7.49 1.65
CA GLU A 361 -8.82 -7.83 0.86
C GLU A 361 -7.68 -8.18 1.83
N PRO A 362 -6.69 -8.96 1.37
CA PRO A 362 -5.48 -9.21 2.13
C PRO A 362 -4.84 -7.90 2.61
N LEU A 363 -4.32 -7.94 3.83
CA LEU A 363 -3.57 -6.82 4.40
C LEU A 363 -2.20 -6.76 3.73
N LYS A 364 -1.91 -5.61 3.13
CA LYS A 364 -0.61 -5.30 2.57
C LYS A 364 0.24 -4.57 3.62
N ILE A 365 1.38 -5.15 3.97
CA ILE A 365 2.39 -4.56 4.83
C ILE A 365 3.50 -4.09 3.89
N ASP A 366 3.64 -2.78 3.73
CA ASP A 366 4.55 -2.21 2.72
C ASP A 366 6.03 -2.40 3.07
N SER A 367 6.36 -2.42 4.36
CA SER A 367 7.72 -2.69 4.83
C SER A 367 7.67 -3.27 6.24
N VAL A 368 8.04 -4.55 6.37
CA VAL A 368 8.11 -5.25 7.65
C VAL A 368 9.16 -4.58 8.54
N ASN A 369 8.75 -4.23 9.77
CA ASN A 369 9.52 -3.53 10.80
C ASN A 369 9.74 -2.02 10.53
N TYR A 370 8.93 -1.43 9.65
CA TYR A 370 8.96 0.02 9.36
C TYR A 370 7.74 0.78 9.89
N ALA A 371 6.78 0.11 10.54
CA ALA A 371 5.57 0.75 11.03
C ALA A 371 5.87 2.03 11.85
N GLN A 372 5.33 3.18 11.40
CA GLN A 372 5.36 4.44 12.15
C GLN A 372 4.50 4.37 13.43
N ILE A 373 3.68 3.34 13.56
CA ILE A 373 2.79 3.09 14.70
C ILE A 373 3.33 1.88 15.47
N GLU A 374 3.79 2.12 16.70
CA GLU A 374 4.47 1.14 17.57
C GLU A 374 3.63 -0.13 17.84
N TYR A 375 2.31 0.00 17.86
CA TYR A 375 1.32 -1.01 18.28
C TYR A 375 1.07 -2.17 17.30
N LEU A 376 1.73 -2.21 16.14
CA LEU A 376 1.70 -3.36 15.22
C LEU A 376 3.09 -3.87 14.87
N LYS A 377 4.13 -3.31 15.49
CA LYS A 377 5.51 -3.73 15.24
C LYS A 377 5.73 -5.21 15.61
N ALA A 378 5.23 -5.63 16.78
CA ALA A 378 5.30 -7.01 17.23
C ALA A 378 4.56 -7.98 16.28
N PHE A 379 3.49 -7.52 15.64
CA PHE A 379 2.79 -8.30 14.60
C PHE A 379 3.69 -8.52 13.39
N GLU A 380 4.32 -7.45 12.88
CA GLU A 380 5.22 -7.50 11.71
C GLU A 380 6.47 -8.34 12.00
N GLU A 381 7.11 -8.14 13.15
CA GLU A 381 8.29 -8.91 13.59
C GLU A 381 7.97 -10.41 13.67
N ALA A 382 6.76 -10.77 14.09
CA ALA A 382 6.33 -12.16 14.15
C ALA A 382 6.17 -12.82 12.77
N LEU A 383 6.14 -12.05 11.68
CA LEU A 383 6.12 -12.58 10.30
C LEU A 383 7.52 -12.91 9.77
N ILE A 384 8.58 -12.37 10.38
CA ILE A 384 9.96 -12.57 9.92
C ILE A 384 10.31 -14.07 9.92
N GLY A 385 10.90 -14.51 8.81
CA GLY A 385 11.28 -15.90 8.57
C GLY A 385 10.14 -16.81 8.07
N MET A 386 8.90 -16.31 7.96
CA MET A 386 7.81 -17.06 7.34
C MET A 386 7.98 -17.14 5.82
N HIS A 387 7.40 -18.18 5.22
CA HIS A 387 7.36 -18.43 3.78
C HIS A 387 5.94 -18.21 3.24
N ILE A 388 5.82 -18.05 1.92
CA ILE A 388 4.50 -17.98 1.27
C ILE A 388 3.71 -19.26 1.56
N GLY A 389 2.46 -19.09 2.00
CA GLY A 389 1.58 -20.19 2.40
C GLY A 389 1.68 -20.56 3.88
N ASP A 390 2.71 -20.14 4.59
CA ASP A 390 2.84 -20.39 6.03
C ASP A 390 1.67 -19.78 6.79
N LYS A 391 1.27 -20.48 7.85
CA LYS A 391 0.26 -20.04 8.80
C LYS A 391 0.87 -19.93 10.19
N LYS A 392 0.52 -18.89 10.94
CA LYS A 392 1.00 -18.68 12.30
C LYS A 392 -0.06 -18.04 13.17
N THR A 393 -0.11 -18.46 14.43
CA THR A 393 -0.87 -17.76 15.46
C THR A 393 0.07 -16.81 16.20
N ILE A 394 -0.26 -15.53 16.20
CA ILE A 394 0.51 -14.46 16.84
C ILE A 394 -0.32 -13.93 18.00
N LYS A 395 0.26 -13.90 19.20
CA LYS A 395 -0.38 -13.36 20.40
C LYS A 395 0.32 -12.06 20.77
N LEU A 396 -0.43 -10.97 20.85
CA LEU A 396 0.04 -9.66 21.25
C LEU A 396 -0.59 -9.28 22.59
N THR A 397 0.26 -8.95 23.56
CA THR A 397 -0.18 -8.35 24.83
C THR A 397 -0.81 -6.97 24.59
N PRO A 398 -1.57 -6.41 25.55
CA PRO A 398 -2.08 -5.05 25.43
C PRO A 398 -0.96 -4.04 25.11
N GLU A 399 0.20 -4.15 25.74
CA GLU A 399 1.36 -3.27 25.52
C GLU A 399 1.92 -3.35 24.09
N GLU A 400 1.94 -4.54 23.49
CA GLU A 400 2.35 -4.77 22.10
C GLU A 400 1.25 -4.41 21.08
N ALA A 401 0.01 -4.22 21.56
CA ALA A 401 -1.17 -3.86 20.79
C ALA A 401 -1.64 -2.45 21.18
N TYR A 402 -2.91 -2.24 21.55
CA TYR A 402 -3.48 -0.89 21.73
C TYR A 402 -3.18 -0.20 23.08
N GLY A 403 -2.19 -0.70 23.82
CA GLY A 403 -1.82 -0.27 25.16
C GLY A 403 -2.77 -0.76 26.26
N MET A 404 -2.35 -0.56 27.51
CA MET A 404 -3.19 -0.81 28.68
C MET A 404 -4.37 0.16 28.75
N TYR A 405 -5.46 -0.31 29.34
CA TYR A 405 -6.60 0.52 29.69
C TYR A 405 -6.17 1.60 30.68
N LYS A 406 -6.62 2.83 30.46
CA LYS A 406 -6.21 4.01 31.22
C LYS A 406 -7.43 4.65 31.87
N GLU A 407 -7.50 4.60 33.19
CA GLU A 407 -8.58 5.24 33.97
C GLU A 407 -8.62 6.75 33.72
N GLU A 408 -7.47 7.39 33.52
CA GLU A 408 -7.40 8.82 33.21
C GLU A 408 -8.02 9.20 31.87
N LYS A 409 -8.33 8.23 31.00
CA LYS A 409 -9.07 8.42 29.75
C LYS A 409 -10.59 8.29 29.91
N ILE A 410 -11.08 8.01 31.11
CA ILE A 410 -12.47 8.23 31.47
C ILE A 410 -12.66 9.72 31.73
N LYS A 411 -13.62 10.32 31.03
CA LYS A 411 -13.87 11.77 31.01
C LYS A 411 -15.30 12.07 31.44
N HIS A 412 -15.42 13.03 32.34
CA HIS A 412 -16.69 13.56 32.80
C HIS A 412 -17.02 14.80 31.98
N ILE A 413 -17.98 14.67 31.07
CA ILE A 413 -18.40 15.75 30.17
C ILE A 413 -19.65 16.38 30.74
N LYS A 414 -19.57 17.65 31.14
CA LYS A 414 -20.73 18.38 31.65
C LYS A 414 -21.79 18.54 30.57
N ILE A 415 -23.05 18.30 30.95
CA ILE A 415 -24.22 18.52 30.07
C ILE A 415 -24.49 20.01 29.92
N LYS A 416 -24.19 20.79 30.96
CA LYS A 416 -24.34 22.24 30.99
C LYS A 416 -22.98 22.93 30.83
N ASP A 417 -22.91 23.86 29.88
CA ASP A 417 -21.78 24.76 29.65
C ASP A 417 -22.26 26.22 29.74
N GLU A 418 -21.35 27.13 30.10
CA GLU A 418 -21.67 28.56 30.26
C GLU A 418 -20.64 29.43 29.56
N VAL A 419 -21.10 30.29 28.65
CA VAL A 419 -20.23 31.26 27.97
C VAL A 419 -20.76 32.67 28.17
N PRO A 420 -19.91 33.69 28.33
CA PRO A 420 -20.37 35.06 28.49
C PRO A 420 -20.97 35.59 27.19
N VAL A 421 -22.04 36.40 27.28
CA VAL A 421 -22.64 37.05 26.09
C VAL A 421 -21.66 38.02 25.46
N LYS A 422 -20.94 38.78 26.30
CA LYS A 422 -19.86 39.70 25.90
C LYS A 422 -18.55 39.26 26.50
N GLU A 423 -17.49 39.29 25.69
CA GLU A 423 -16.17 38.89 26.12
C GLU A 423 -15.11 39.84 25.58
N THR A 424 -14.29 40.38 26.48
CA THR A 424 -13.14 41.22 26.13
C THR A 424 -11.88 40.37 26.13
N ILE A 425 -11.19 40.35 24.99
CA ILE A 425 -10.04 39.51 24.72
C ILE A 425 -8.83 40.40 24.50
N MET A 426 -7.72 40.09 25.18
CA MET A 426 -6.46 40.79 24.98
C MET A 426 -5.85 40.44 23.62
N LYS A 427 -5.38 41.46 22.89
CA LYS A 427 -4.68 41.27 21.61
C LYS A 427 -3.39 40.49 21.79
N GLU A 428 -2.68 40.71 22.89
CA GLU A 428 -1.54 39.89 23.28
C GLU A 428 -1.96 38.84 24.32
N ARG A 429 -1.76 37.56 23.99
CA ARG A 429 -2.08 36.43 24.88
C ARG A 429 -1.07 35.30 24.75
N ILE A 430 -0.93 34.51 25.81
CA ILE A 430 -0.09 33.32 25.85
C ILE A 430 -0.99 32.10 25.68
N ILE A 431 -0.65 31.23 24.73
CA ILE A 431 -1.34 29.98 24.45
C ILE A 431 -0.43 28.83 24.87
N PRO A 432 -0.89 27.87 25.70
CA PRO A 432 -0.10 26.70 26.06
C PRO A 432 0.43 25.95 24.83
N GLN A 433 1.67 25.48 24.87
CA GLN A 433 2.34 24.88 23.69
C GLN A 433 1.50 23.80 23.01
N LYS A 434 0.91 22.91 23.82
CA LYS A 434 0.09 21.79 23.34
C LYS A 434 -1.14 22.29 22.58
N GLU A 435 -1.86 23.26 23.16
CA GLU A 435 -3.05 23.82 22.52
C GLU A 435 -2.69 24.55 21.21
N PHE A 436 -1.58 25.29 21.20
CA PHE A 436 -1.11 25.95 19.99
C PHE A 436 -0.81 24.94 18.89
N LYS A 437 -0.09 23.86 19.22
CA LYS A 437 0.29 22.81 18.27
C LYS A 437 -0.92 22.07 17.71
N ASP A 438 -1.90 21.76 18.56
CA ASP A 438 -3.13 21.07 18.17
C ASP A 438 -3.97 21.92 17.19
N LYS A 439 -3.92 23.26 17.30
CA LYS A 439 -4.71 24.18 16.46
C LYS A 439 -3.97 24.71 15.23
N TYR A 440 -2.68 25.03 15.35
CA TYR A 440 -1.93 25.81 14.36
C TYR A 440 -0.65 25.12 13.86
N GLY A 441 -0.36 23.93 14.38
CA GLY A 441 0.90 23.20 14.11
C GLY A 441 2.08 23.77 14.89
N ASP A 442 3.29 23.40 14.49
CA ASP A 442 4.50 23.79 15.23
C ASP A 442 4.69 25.33 15.24
N PRO A 443 4.97 25.92 16.43
CA PRO A 443 5.12 27.36 16.57
C PRO A 443 6.43 27.85 15.96
N MET A 444 6.36 29.00 15.29
CA MET A 444 7.53 29.68 14.72
C MET A 444 7.39 31.18 14.92
N ILE A 445 8.37 31.81 15.56
CA ILE A 445 8.37 33.26 15.83
C ILE A 445 8.31 34.03 14.50
N GLY A 446 7.48 35.08 14.46
CA GLY A 446 7.22 35.90 13.28
C GLY A 446 6.22 35.29 12.29
N LYS A 447 5.78 34.04 12.50
CA LYS A 447 4.77 33.40 11.65
C LYS A 447 3.41 34.04 11.89
N GLU A 448 2.73 34.36 10.81
CA GLU A 448 1.32 34.74 10.82
C GLU A 448 0.43 33.49 10.83
N ILE A 449 -0.58 33.49 11.68
CA ILE A 449 -1.54 32.41 11.85
C ILE A 449 -2.97 32.93 11.74
N ASP A 450 -3.85 32.12 11.18
CA ASP A 450 -5.27 32.40 11.13
C ASP A 450 -5.95 31.87 12.40
N THR A 451 -6.42 32.79 13.24
CA THR A 451 -7.23 32.46 14.42
C THR A 451 -8.72 32.57 14.10
N GLU A 452 -9.57 32.08 15.01
CA GLU A 452 -11.02 32.27 14.93
C GLU A 452 -11.43 33.75 14.86
N TYR A 453 -10.61 34.64 15.43
CA TYR A 453 -10.86 36.09 15.45
C TYR A 453 -10.33 36.84 14.22
N GLY A 454 -9.37 36.28 13.47
CA GLY A 454 -8.60 37.02 12.45
C GLY A 454 -7.12 36.60 12.46
N LYS A 455 -6.23 37.34 11.79
CA LYS A 455 -4.81 36.97 11.77
C LYS A 455 -4.09 37.43 13.03
N ALA A 456 -3.19 36.59 13.50
CA ALA A 456 -2.30 36.87 14.61
C ALA A 456 -0.85 36.53 14.24
N GLU A 457 0.10 37.16 14.92
CA GLU A 457 1.53 36.86 14.78
C GLU A 457 2.07 36.21 16.05
N VAL A 458 2.94 35.21 15.87
CA VAL A 458 3.70 34.62 16.97
C VAL A 458 4.83 35.56 17.36
N LEU A 459 4.76 36.13 18.56
CA LEU A 459 5.77 37.07 19.07
C LEU A 459 6.95 36.35 19.73
N GLU A 460 6.64 35.35 20.55
CA GLU A 460 7.64 34.71 21.42
C GLU A 460 7.21 33.28 21.72
N ILE A 461 8.20 32.40 21.90
CA ILE A 461 8.03 31.09 22.50
C ILE A 461 8.78 31.14 23.84
N THR A 462 8.04 31.04 24.93
CA THR A 462 8.60 31.11 26.28
C THR A 462 9.55 29.94 26.56
N SER A 463 10.35 30.03 27.62
CA SER A 463 11.21 28.92 28.06
C SER A 463 10.44 27.65 28.42
N GLY A 464 9.16 27.77 28.78
CA GLY A 464 8.25 26.64 29.03
C GLY A 464 7.58 26.07 27.77
N GLY A 465 7.83 26.65 26.59
CA GLY A 465 7.25 26.25 25.31
C GLY A 465 5.96 26.96 24.94
N ASP A 466 5.33 27.67 25.87
CA ASP A 466 4.09 28.40 25.61
C ASP A 466 4.30 29.54 24.62
N VAL A 467 3.29 29.82 23.81
CA VAL A 467 3.41 30.66 22.62
C VAL A 467 2.67 31.96 22.86
N LYS A 468 3.41 33.06 22.92
CA LYS A 468 2.85 34.41 22.97
C LYS A 468 2.48 34.86 21.56
N ILE A 469 1.23 35.23 21.35
CA ILE A 469 0.74 35.75 20.08
C ILE A 469 0.20 37.17 20.22
N LYS A 470 0.16 37.90 19.10
CA LYS A 470 -0.49 39.20 18.97
C LYS A 470 -1.50 39.21 17.84
N GLN A 471 -2.76 39.47 18.17
CA GLN A 471 -3.84 39.66 17.21
C GLN A 471 -3.57 40.94 16.40
N LYS A 472 -3.47 40.81 15.07
CA LYS A 472 -3.23 41.93 14.15
C LYS A 472 -4.53 42.54 13.65
N ASP A 473 -5.43 41.68 13.20
CA ASP A 473 -6.76 42.04 12.72
C ASP A 473 -7.83 41.22 13.43
N VAL A 474 -9.00 41.83 13.58
CA VAL A 474 -10.19 41.20 14.12
C VAL A 474 -11.31 41.31 13.10
N LYS A 475 -11.92 40.18 12.77
CA LYS A 475 -13.04 40.09 11.85
C LYS A 475 -14.27 40.74 12.48
N LYS A 476 -15.07 41.44 11.67
CA LYS A 476 -16.37 41.97 12.11
C LYS A 476 -17.36 40.87 12.48
N GLU A 477 -17.32 39.77 11.73
CA GLU A 477 -18.11 38.56 11.98
C GLU A 477 -17.17 37.41 12.32
N ILE A 478 -17.41 36.81 13.47
CA ILE A 478 -16.55 35.79 14.07
C ILE A 478 -17.38 34.52 14.20
N VAL A 479 -16.79 33.38 13.85
CA VAL A 479 -17.43 32.07 14.00
C VAL A 479 -16.68 31.32 15.09
N LEU A 480 -17.31 31.19 16.25
CA LEU A 480 -16.81 30.42 17.38
C LEU A 480 -17.38 28.99 17.35
N LYS A 481 -16.86 28.12 18.23
CA LYS A 481 -17.27 26.72 18.37
C LYS A 481 -18.80 26.50 18.35
N TYR A 482 -19.54 27.35 19.06
CA TYR A 482 -20.99 27.24 19.23
C TYR A 482 -21.77 28.42 18.64
N PHE A 483 -21.15 29.60 18.53
CA PHE A 483 -21.87 30.83 18.23
C PHE A 483 -21.21 31.61 17.11
N LYS A 484 -22.01 32.33 16.34
CA LYS A 484 -21.53 33.52 15.64
C LYS A 484 -21.40 34.66 16.64
N ALA A 485 -20.39 35.49 16.49
CA ALA A 485 -20.18 36.68 17.30
C ALA A 485 -19.88 37.88 16.41
N LYS A 486 -20.12 39.07 16.95
CA LYS A 486 -19.78 40.34 16.31
C LYS A 486 -18.75 41.07 17.14
N LEU A 487 -17.81 41.72 16.46
CA LEU A 487 -16.94 42.71 17.09
C LEU A 487 -17.78 43.93 17.47
N ILE A 488 -17.78 44.31 18.75
CA ILE A 488 -18.54 45.47 19.26
C ILE A 488 -17.66 46.60 19.75
N ASP A 489 -16.42 46.32 20.10
CA ASP A 489 -15.44 47.33 20.52
C ASP A 489 -14.01 46.83 20.25
N GLU A 490 -13.08 47.73 19.93
CA GLU A 490 -11.67 47.41 19.69
C GLU A 490 -10.78 48.60 20.02
N ASP A 491 -9.72 48.35 20.79
CA ASP A 491 -8.67 49.31 21.10
C ASP A 491 -7.27 48.72 20.80
N ASP A 492 -6.22 49.45 21.16
CA ASP A 492 -4.83 49.03 20.91
C ASP A 492 -4.41 47.78 21.71
N LYS A 493 -5.09 47.46 22.82
CA LYS A 493 -4.72 46.39 23.75
C LYS A 493 -5.68 45.19 23.69
N SER A 494 -6.94 45.41 23.33
CA SER A 494 -8.00 44.43 23.46
C SER A 494 -9.12 44.64 22.43
N PHE A 495 -10.00 43.66 22.33
CA PHE A 495 -11.22 43.75 21.54
C PHE A 495 -12.35 43.01 22.27
N THR A 496 -13.57 43.53 22.13
CA THR A 496 -14.75 42.94 22.76
C THR A 496 -15.69 42.38 21.70
N ILE A 497 -16.08 41.13 21.90
CA ILE A 497 -17.02 40.43 21.05
C ILE A 497 -18.37 40.25 21.76
N GLU A 498 -19.45 40.22 21.00
CA GLU A 498 -20.79 39.87 21.47
C GLU A 498 -21.31 38.65 20.70
N ARG A 499 -21.63 37.59 21.42
CA ARG A 499 -22.20 36.36 20.85
C ARG A 499 -23.65 36.59 20.43
N ILE A 500 -24.03 36.09 19.28
CA ILE A 500 -25.40 36.18 18.76
C ILE A 500 -26.22 35.04 19.36
N PHE A 501 -27.29 35.37 20.08
CA PHE A 501 -28.17 34.39 20.69
C PHE A 501 -28.81 33.45 19.64
N GLN A 502 -28.84 32.15 19.96
CA GLN A 502 -29.52 31.12 19.19
C GLN A 502 -30.16 30.14 20.17
N GLU A 503 -31.48 30.00 20.13
CA GLU A 503 -32.22 29.14 21.07
C GLU A 503 -31.79 27.66 20.98
N LYS A 504 -31.38 27.21 19.79
CA LYS A 504 -30.89 25.86 19.55
C LYS A 504 -29.59 25.89 18.77
N LEU A 505 -28.66 25.03 19.18
CA LEU A 505 -27.38 24.81 18.54
C LEU A 505 -27.29 23.39 18.01
N ASN A 506 -26.64 23.24 16.85
CA ASN A 506 -26.22 21.94 16.36
C ASN A 506 -24.81 21.64 16.86
N THR A 507 -24.63 20.51 17.51
CA THR A 507 -23.36 20.02 18.04
C THR A 507 -22.98 18.72 17.33
N LYS A 508 -21.73 18.27 17.53
CA LYS A 508 -21.27 16.96 17.02
C LYS A 508 -22.05 15.78 17.60
N ASN A 509 -22.73 15.97 18.73
CA ASN A 509 -23.45 14.93 19.46
C ASN A 509 -24.98 15.14 19.43
N GLY A 510 -25.51 15.95 18.50
CA GLY A 510 -26.94 16.27 18.41
C GLY A 510 -27.22 17.74 18.69
N SER A 511 -28.38 18.07 19.24
CA SER A 511 -28.78 19.45 19.53
C SER A 511 -28.43 19.88 20.96
N ALA A 512 -28.25 21.18 21.17
CA ALA A 512 -28.22 21.79 22.49
C ALA A 512 -29.22 22.97 22.55
N SER A 513 -29.85 23.17 23.70
CA SER A 513 -30.68 24.36 23.96
C SER A 513 -29.87 25.44 24.64
N VAL A 514 -30.15 26.70 24.33
CA VAL A 514 -29.46 27.85 24.93
C VAL A 514 -30.46 28.74 25.64
N LYS A 515 -30.11 29.17 26.86
CA LYS A 515 -30.82 30.20 27.61
C LYS A 515 -29.88 31.32 27.99
N GLU A 516 -30.38 32.55 28.05
CA GLU A 516 -29.61 33.66 28.59
C GLU A 516 -29.96 33.89 30.06
N GLU A 517 -28.97 33.84 30.93
CA GLU A 517 -29.10 34.09 32.37
C GLU A 517 -27.89 34.88 32.86
N ASN A 518 -28.12 35.99 33.56
CA ASN A 518 -27.08 36.82 34.19
C ASN A 518 -25.92 37.22 33.25
N GLY A 519 -26.23 37.61 32.00
CA GLY A 519 -25.22 38.02 31.01
C GLY A 519 -24.37 36.87 30.45
N LYS A 520 -24.82 35.63 30.64
CA LYS A 520 -24.22 34.43 30.06
C LYS A 520 -25.24 33.66 29.24
N PHE A 521 -24.76 32.96 28.22
CA PHE A 521 -25.49 31.89 27.57
C PHE A 521 -25.19 30.56 28.25
N ILE A 522 -26.25 29.95 28.78
CA ILE A 522 -26.27 28.62 29.35
C ILE A 522 -26.63 27.63 28.24
N ILE A 523 -25.67 26.79 27.86
CA ILE A 523 -25.81 25.78 26.83
C ILE A 523 -26.09 24.45 27.51
N ILE A 524 -27.17 23.78 27.14
CA ILE A 524 -27.56 22.48 27.71
C ILE A 524 -27.65 21.48 26.57
N LEU A 525 -26.78 20.46 26.59
CA LEU A 525 -26.79 19.39 25.60
C LEU A 525 -28.07 18.56 25.73
N ASP A 526 -28.75 18.29 24.61
CA ASP A 526 -29.91 17.40 24.60
C ASP A 526 -29.45 15.95 24.66
N THR A 527 -29.68 15.31 25.79
CA THR A 527 -29.28 13.92 26.05
C THR A 527 -30.36 12.89 25.72
N LYS A 528 -31.58 13.31 25.31
CA LYS A 528 -32.72 12.39 25.12
C LYS A 528 -32.45 11.28 24.11
N ASN A 529 -31.62 11.56 23.11
CA ASN A 529 -31.29 10.61 22.04
C ASN A 529 -29.97 9.86 22.30
N LEU A 530 -29.26 10.17 23.39
CA LEU A 530 -28.02 9.51 23.76
C LEU A 530 -28.32 8.31 24.65
N LYS A 531 -27.56 7.22 24.45
CA LYS A 531 -27.67 6.00 25.25
C LYS A 531 -26.30 5.52 25.71
N VAL A 532 -26.27 4.81 26.83
CA VAL A 532 -25.09 4.08 27.26
C VAL A 532 -24.67 3.11 26.16
N GLY A 533 -23.38 3.14 25.84
CA GLY A 533 -22.77 2.38 24.75
C GLY A 533 -22.65 3.13 23.43
N ASP A 534 -23.35 4.26 23.25
CA ASP A 534 -23.21 5.09 22.05
C ASP A 534 -21.81 5.75 21.97
N GLU A 535 -21.43 6.17 20.76
CA GLU A 535 -20.21 6.93 20.55
C GLU A 535 -20.49 8.44 20.61
N MET A 536 -19.63 9.17 21.32
CA MET A 536 -19.68 10.61 21.51
C MET A 536 -18.36 11.25 21.07
N TYR A 537 -18.43 12.43 20.46
CA TYR A 537 -17.28 13.30 20.24
C TYR A 537 -17.10 14.26 21.41
N THR A 538 -15.95 14.18 22.07
CA THR A 538 -15.54 15.07 23.15
C THR A 538 -14.39 15.97 22.70
N GLU A 539 -13.96 16.90 23.55
CA GLU A 539 -12.72 17.66 23.34
C GLU A 539 -11.46 16.78 23.35
N TYR A 540 -11.52 15.59 23.94
CA TYR A 540 -10.44 14.60 23.96
C TYR A 540 -10.50 13.64 22.76
N GLY A 541 -11.43 13.85 21.84
CA GLY A 541 -11.71 12.97 20.72
C GLY A 541 -12.95 12.10 20.93
N LYS A 542 -13.06 11.05 20.13
CA LYS A 542 -14.21 10.14 20.14
C LYS A 542 -14.11 9.16 21.32
N GLY A 543 -15.22 8.90 22.00
CA GLY A 543 -15.29 7.95 23.11
C GLY A 543 -16.65 7.28 23.22
N ARG A 544 -16.75 6.23 24.04
CA ARG A 544 -17.98 5.46 24.31
C ARG A 544 -18.65 5.97 25.58
N ILE A 545 -19.95 6.21 25.53
CA ILE A 545 -20.72 6.62 26.71
C ILE A 545 -20.81 5.44 27.68
N LEU A 546 -20.34 5.63 28.91
CA LEU A 546 -20.46 4.67 30.00
C LEU A 546 -21.71 4.94 30.85
N GLU A 547 -22.00 6.21 31.11
CA GLU A 547 -23.08 6.64 32.00
C GLU A 547 -23.61 8.01 31.57
N ILE A 548 -24.92 8.23 31.76
CA ILE A 548 -25.58 9.51 31.52
C ILE A 548 -26.34 9.86 32.80
N ASN A 549 -25.90 10.92 33.46
CA ASN A 549 -26.51 11.47 34.67
C ASN A 549 -27.21 12.81 34.35
N GLU A 550 -27.80 13.44 35.36
CA GLU A 550 -28.50 14.73 35.18
C GLU A 550 -27.53 15.88 34.84
N ASP A 551 -26.32 15.85 35.39
CA ASP A 551 -25.34 16.94 35.27
C ASP A 551 -24.22 16.66 34.27
N GLU A 552 -23.88 15.37 34.05
CA GLU A 552 -22.72 14.96 33.27
C GLU A 552 -22.91 13.63 32.55
N ILE A 553 -22.05 13.40 31.56
CA ILE A 553 -21.94 12.17 30.79
C ILE A 553 -20.53 11.62 31.01
N VAL A 554 -20.43 10.38 31.48
CA VAL A 554 -19.16 9.69 31.65
C VAL A 554 -18.80 9.00 30.34
N VAL A 555 -17.65 9.34 29.78
CA VAL A 555 -17.21 8.90 28.46
C VAL A 555 -15.84 8.24 28.55
N ASP A 556 -15.75 7.02 28.03
CA ASP A 556 -14.48 6.31 27.86
C ASP A 556 -13.83 6.67 26.53
N THR A 557 -12.66 7.31 26.59
CA THR A 557 -11.87 7.68 25.41
C THR A 557 -10.70 6.71 25.14
N ASN A 558 -10.66 5.57 25.82
CA ASN A 558 -9.73 4.49 25.49
C ASN A 558 -10.02 3.91 24.10
N HIS A 559 -8.99 3.32 23.49
CA HIS A 559 -9.21 2.50 22.30
C HIS A 559 -10.13 1.32 22.67
N PRO A 560 -11.09 0.89 21.81
CA PRO A 560 -12.01 -0.20 22.14
C PRO A 560 -11.33 -1.54 22.47
N LEU A 561 -10.07 -1.70 22.06
CA LEU A 561 -9.22 -2.88 22.31
C LEU A 561 -8.13 -2.63 23.38
N ALA A 562 -8.14 -1.48 24.07
CA ALA A 562 -7.19 -1.19 25.14
C ALA A 562 -7.33 -2.19 26.29
N GLY A 563 -6.20 -2.64 26.85
CA GLY A 563 -6.17 -3.67 27.88
C GLY A 563 -6.55 -5.07 27.38
N LYS A 564 -6.74 -5.27 26.08
CA LYS A 564 -7.06 -6.58 25.49
C LYS A 564 -5.84 -7.19 24.85
N THR A 565 -5.63 -8.47 25.14
CA THR A 565 -4.70 -9.32 24.41
C THR A 565 -5.32 -9.71 23.07
N LEU A 566 -4.57 -9.54 21.98
CA LEU A 566 -5.01 -9.85 20.62
C LEU A 566 -4.36 -11.13 20.12
N ILE A 567 -5.15 -11.98 19.46
CA ILE A 567 -4.69 -13.22 18.85
C ILE A 567 -4.98 -13.14 17.35
N PHE A 568 -3.93 -13.18 16.55
CA PHE A 568 -4.04 -13.19 15.09
C PHE A 568 -3.72 -14.59 14.56
N GLU A 569 -4.65 -15.16 13.79
CA GLU A 569 -4.37 -16.30 12.93
C GLU A 569 -4.04 -15.76 11.53
N VAL A 570 -2.77 -15.80 11.15
CA VAL A 570 -2.25 -15.15 9.94
C VAL A 570 -1.81 -16.19 8.92
N LYS A 571 -1.98 -15.88 7.63
CA LYS A 571 -1.45 -16.64 6.50
C LYS A 571 -0.70 -15.71 5.54
N ILE A 572 0.55 -16.06 5.18
CA ILE A 572 1.30 -15.34 4.14
C ILE A 572 0.76 -15.72 2.77
N LEU A 573 0.42 -14.72 1.96
CA LEU A 573 -0.05 -14.90 0.59
C LEU A 573 1.01 -14.54 -0.45
N ASP A 574 1.79 -13.49 -0.20
CA ASP A 574 2.83 -13.01 -1.11
C ASP A 574 3.96 -12.34 -0.32
N ILE A 575 5.18 -12.42 -0.84
CA ILE A 575 6.38 -11.77 -0.29
C ILE A 575 7.10 -11.10 -1.45
N ARG A 576 7.33 -9.79 -1.35
CA ARG A 576 8.05 -9.02 -2.36
C ARG A 576 9.24 -8.30 -1.76
N LYS A 577 10.39 -8.48 -2.39
CA LYS A 577 11.67 -7.87 -2.00
C LYS A 577 11.85 -6.53 -2.70
N HIS A 578 12.41 -5.52 -2.04
CA HIS A 578 12.76 -4.26 -2.70
C HIS A 578 14.08 -4.36 -3.49
N ILE A 579 14.13 -3.75 -4.68
CA ILE A 579 15.39 -3.44 -5.38
C ILE A 579 15.54 -1.92 -5.37
N ASN A 580 16.56 -1.43 -4.67
CA ASN A 580 17.03 -0.06 -4.86
C ASN A 580 17.86 -0.03 -6.13
N GLN A 581 17.32 0.55 -7.21
CA GLN A 581 17.93 0.61 -8.54
C GLN A 581 18.62 1.94 -8.83
#